data_AF-A0A6F8SM83-F1
#
_entry.id   AF-A0A6F8SM83-F1
#
_cell.length_a   1.000
_cell.length_b   1.000
_cell.length_c   1.000
_cell.angle_alpha   90.00
_cell.angle_beta   90.00
_cell.angle_gamma   90.00
#
_symmetry.space_group_name_H-M   'P 1'
#
loop_
_entity.id
_entity.type
_entity.pdbx_description
1 polymer ?
#
loop_
_entity_poly.entity_id
_entity_poly.type
_entity_poly.pdbx_seq_one_letter_code
_entity_poly.pdbx_strand_id
1 'polypeptide(L)'
;MFCPKCGSEIAEGAAFCGKCGAPVGAQAAGAAQAGSAQGAAGAAVGGTPALKKNGAKIGAVAAAVVVVVVLVAGFATNWFGLAGVQPKEAVEVPAASQGADEAQGANAADGQSADANESAGDAQGGSQAAASVTVKSAVEAYTWDELSQISAEIGAAGDEAAAVEVAKRYNLCTPEGKLDGTQVKSVTLADGTQTTVQIVGFAHDDKTAGGKAGITFIFGDCVGEAPMNSTDTNAGGWEASQMRAYLNGDWRTQLPQDLDAVIVPVDKLSNNVGETDAVSAVTTTSDALWLFSLSELAGAVPAGRTGEGCGLFEEGYVDVLDAAGSQYGLFCDMGVGMGNSENACLVKTRTDTYAFWWLRTSEPRDGYCFLRVDQHGYTPSGSDGASCANYMVPGFCI
;
A
#
# COMPACT_ATOMS: atom_id res chain seq x y z
N MET A 1 12.27 8.70 39.08
CA MET A 1 13.51 8.51 38.25
C MET A 1 13.15 8.71 36.78
N PHE A 2 14.07 9.10 35.89
CA PHE A 2 13.72 9.34 34.47
C PHE A 2 14.22 8.20 33.57
N CYS A 3 13.44 7.86 32.54
CA CYS A 3 13.76 6.78 31.62
C CYS A 3 15.00 7.14 30.79
N PRO A 4 16.04 6.29 30.76
CA PRO A 4 17.26 6.58 30.00
C PRO A 4 17.04 6.53 28.48
N LYS A 5 15.93 5.91 28.01
CA LYS A 5 15.62 5.80 26.58
C LYS A 5 14.76 6.96 26.06
N CYS A 6 13.76 7.42 26.81
CA CYS A 6 12.79 8.43 26.33
C CYS A 6 12.60 9.64 27.26
N GLY A 7 13.36 9.73 28.36
CA GLY A 7 13.33 10.86 29.28
C GLY A 7 12.05 11.01 30.11
N SER A 8 11.11 10.07 30.02
CA SER A 8 9.83 10.14 30.76
C SER A 8 10.02 9.82 32.24
N GLU A 9 9.25 10.46 33.10
CA GLU A 9 9.27 10.18 34.53
C GLU A 9 8.72 8.78 34.83
N ILE A 10 9.43 8.04 35.67
CA ILE A 10 9.13 6.66 36.06
C ILE A 10 8.84 6.63 37.55
N ALA A 11 7.72 5.98 37.89
CA ALA A 11 7.31 5.70 39.26
C ALA A 11 8.35 4.82 39.98
N GLU A 12 8.59 5.12 41.25
CA GLU A 12 9.59 4.44 42.06
C GLU A 12 9.27 2.95 42.21
N GLY A 13 10.21 2.06 41.85
CA GLY A 13 10.02 0.60 41.86
C GLY A 13 9.48 -0.02 40.57
N ALA A 14 9.24 0.75 39.50
CA ALA A 14 8.82 0.20 38.22
C ALA A 14 9.98 -0.49 37.47
N ALA A 15 9.78 -1.75 37.05
CA ALA A 15 10.76 -2.52 36.29
C ALA A 15 10.90 -2.08 34.82
N PHE A 16 9.88 -1.41 34.28
CA PHE A 16 9.82 -0.93 32.89
C PHE A 16 9.19 0.46 32.81
N CYS A 17 9.57 1.23 31.78
CA CYS A 17 8.99 2.52 31.50
C CYS A 17 7.58 2.35 30.89
N GLY A 18 6.56 2.86 31.57
CA GLY A 18 5.17 2.78 31.09
C GLY A 18 4.87 3.54 29.79
N LYS A 19 5.80 4.36 29.28
CA LYS A 19 5.63 5.12 28.03
C LYS A 19 6.31 4.47 26.82
N CYS A 20 7.50 3.89 26.98
CA CYS A 20 8.28 3.34 25.87
C CYS A 20 8.67 1.86 26.05
N GLY A 21 8.26 1.23 27.15
CA GLY A 21 8.53 -0.18 27.45
C GLY A 21 9.98 -0.49 27.85
N ALA A 22 10.90 0.49 27.88
CA ALA A 22 12.30 0.23 28.20
C ALA A 22 12.49 -0.26 29.65
N PRO A 23 13.33 -1.29 29.91
CA PRO A 23 13.62 -1.77 31.26
C PRO A 23 14.39 -0.72 32.07
N VAL A 24 14.06 -0.62 33.35
CA VAL A 24 14.59 0.39 34.27
C VAL A 24 15.39 -0.34 35.34
N GLY A 25 16.71 -0.48 35.13
CA GLY A 25 17.58 -1.11 36.14
C GLY A 25 18.88 -1.76 35.66
N ALA A 26 19.19 -1.80 34.36
CA ALA A 26 20.45 -2.38 33.90
C ALA A 26 21.59 -1.34 33.92
N GLN A 27 22.20 -1.14 35.09
CA GLN A 27 23.51 -0.48 35.17
C GLN A 27 24.62 -1.51 34.94
N ALA A 28 25.57 -1.09 34.10
CA ALA A 28 26.75 -1.80 33.64
C ALA A 28 27.52 -2.58 34.72
N ALA A 29 27.96 -3.79 34.37
CA ALA A 29 29.08 -4.47 35.02
C ALA A 29 30.17 -4.68 33.96
N GLY A 30 31.29 -4.00 34.16
CA GLY A 30 32.49 -4.07 33.34
C GLY A 30 33.34 -5.32 33.58
N ALA A 31 34.43 -5.36 32.80
CA ALA A 31 35.47 -6.38 32.72
C ALA A 31 36.05 -6.89 34.04
N ALA A 32 36.38 -8.19 34.10
CA ALA A 32 37.61 -8.73 34.73
C ALA A 32 37.82 -10.24 34.44
N GLN A 33 38.93 -10.52 33.75
CA GLN A 33 39.96 -11.55 33.99
C GLN A 33 39.68 -13.01 34.42
N ALA A 34 40.27 -13.90 33.60
CA ALA A 34 41.23 -14.96 33.91
C ALA A 34 40.83 -16.13 34.84
N GLY A 35 40.83 -17.34 34.25
CA GLY A 35 40.89 -18.63 34.94
C GLY A 35 41.37 -19.73 34.00
N SER A 36 42.59 -20.20 34.22
CA SER A 36 43.36 -21.19 33.46
C SER A 36 43.05 -22.65 33.83
N ALA A 37 43.06 -23.57 32.85
CA ALA A 37 43.57 -24.96 32.92
C ALA A 37 43.48 -25.60 31.51
N GLN A 38 44.56 -25.74 30.73
CA GLN A 38 45.56 -26.82 30.71
C GLN A 38 45.09 -28.19 30.17
N GLY A 39 45.75 -28.61 29.07
CA GLY A 39 45.76 -29.95 28.46
C GLY A 39 45.89 -29.87 26.92
N ALA A 40 47.06 -29.57 26.34
CA ALA A 40 48.09 -30.53 25.86
C ALA A 40 47.56 -31.50 24.77
N ALA A 41 48.18 -31.74 23.61
CA ALA A 41 49.44 -31.32 22.97
C ALA A 41 49.44 -31.78 21.47
N GLY A 42 50.33 -31.20 20.66
CA GLY A 42 50.77 -31.69 19.33
C GLY A 42 50.65 -30.65 18.21
N ALA A 43 51.60 -29.72 18.01
CA ALA A 43 52.83 -29.83 17.20
C ALA A 43 52.55 -30.22 15.71
N ALA A 44 53.07 -29.56 14.66
CA ALA A 44 53.92 -28.40 14.48
C ALA A 44 54.02 -28.10 12.95
N VAL A 45 54.53 -26.90 12.61
CA VAL A 45 55.15 -26.50 11.33
C VAL A 45 54.18 -26.37 10.13
N GLY A 46 54.07 -25.26 9.39
CA GLY A 46 54.93 -24.10 9.16
C GLY A 46 54.91 -23.83 7.66
N GLY A 47 54.76 -22.57 7.24
CA GLY A 47 54.92 -22.18 5.83
C GLY A 47 53.92 -21.15 5.33
N THR A 48 54.28 -19.87 5.44
CA THR A 48 53.80 -18.84 4.52
C THR A 48 54.45 -19.07 3.14
N PRO A 49 53.78 -18.71 2.04
CA PRO A 49 54.34 -17.59 1.29
C PRO A 49 53.30 -16.57 0.84
N ALA A 50 53.79 -15.35 0.72
CA ALA A 50 53.10 -14.16 0.23
C ALA A 50 53.01 -14.14 -1.33
N LEU A 51 52.29 -13.12 -1.80
CA LEU A 51 52.10 -12.58 -3.17
C LEU A 51 50.81 -13.08 -3.85
N LYS A 52 49.97 -12.24 -4.46
CA LYS A 52 50.30 -11.03 -5.23
C LYS A 52 49.07 -10.12 -5.36
N LYS A 53 49.30 -8.82 -5.14
CA LYS A 53 48.37 -7.71 -5.31
C LYS A 53 48.37 -7.31 -6.79
N ASN A 54 47.23 -7.38 -7.48
CA ASN A 54 47.03 -6.70 -8.75
C ASN A 54 45.80 -5.79 -8.62
N GLY A 55 46.04 -4.48 -8.67
CA GLY A 55 45.00 -3.50 -8.87
C GLY A 55 44.75 -3.30 -10.37
N ALA A 56 43.50 -2.99 -10.70
CA ALA A 56 43.16 -2.20 -11.87
C ALA A 56 42.05 -1.24 -11.46
N LYS A 57 42.39 0.05 -11.40
CA LYS A 57 41.42 1.14 -11.49
C LYS A 57 41.11 1.37 -12.97
N ILE A 58 39.88 1.84 -13.23
CA ILE A 58 39.42 2.79 -14.26
C ILE A 58 38.17 2.26 -14.95
N GLY A 59 37.07 3.02 -14.83
CA GLY A 59 35.87 2.82 -15.63
C GLY A 59 34.60 3.47 -15.10
N ALA A 60 34.65 4.63 -14.44
CA ALA A 60 33.46 5.47 -14.29
C ALA A 60 33.33 6.30 -15.57
N VAL A 61 32.20 6.17 -16.29
CA VAL A 61 31.44 7.22 -17.00
C VAL A 61 30.29 6.55 -17.79
N ALA A 62 29.09 7.12 -17.63
CA ALA A 62 27.86 6.95 -18.44
C ALA A 62 26.90 5.78 -18.10
N ALA A 63 26.18 5.90 -16.97
CA ALA A 63 24.94 5.15 -16.71
C ALA A 63 23.75 6.06 -16.32
N ALA A 64 23.77 7.34 -16.71
CA ALA A 64 22.73 8.32 -16.32
C ALA A 64 21.81 8.77 -17.47
N VAL A 65 21.98 8.26 -18.70
CA VAL A 65 21.20 8.73 -19.88
C VAL A 65 20.39 7.62 -20.56
N VAL A 66 20.71 6.34 -20.33
CA VAL A 66 19.98 5.21 -20.94
C VAL A 66 18.68 4.90 -20.20
N VAL A 67 18.60 5.16 -18.89
CA VAL A 67 17.40 4.88 -18.08
C VAL A 67 16.21 5.76 -18.49
N VAL A 68 16.44 7.03 -18.84
CA VAL A 68 15.36 7.95 -19.24
C VAL A 68 14.78 7.61 -20.62
N VAL A 69 15.59 7.06 -21.55
CA VAL A 69 15.13 6.74 -22.91
C VAL A 69 14.35 5.42 -22.96
N VAL A 70 14.68 4.44 -22.11
CA VAL A 70 13.93 3.18 -22.00
C VAL A 70 12.58 3.39 -21.30
N LEU A 71 12.50 4.28 -20.31
CA LEU A 71 11.25 4.58 -19.60
C LEU A 71 10.24 5.34 -20.46
N VAL A 72 10.68 6.22 -21.37
CA VAL A 72 9.77 7.01 -22.22
C VAL A 72 9.25 6.23 -23.44
N ALA A 73 9.97 5.20 -23.91
CA ALA A 73 9.56 4.41 -25.06
C ALA A 73 8.57 3.26 -24.73
N GLY A 74 8.40 2.90 -23.44
CA GLY A 74 7.53 1.80 -22.99
C GLY A 74 6.05 2.15 -22.80
N PHE A 75 5.66 3.42 -22.96
CA PHE A 75 4.28 3.88 -22.71
C PHE A 75 3.34 3.76 -23.91
N ALA A 76 3.85 3.45 -25.11
CA ALA A 76 3.03 3.32 -26.31
C ALA A 76 2.92 1.84 -26.71
N THR A 77 1.86 1.20 -26.20
CA THR A 77 1.31 -0.10 -26.61
C THR A 77 2.06 -1.34 -26.12
N ASN A 78 1.31 -2.21 -25.43
CA ASN A 78 1.52 -3.65 -25.35
C ASN A 78 2.31 -4.25 -24.16
N TRP A 79 2.50 -3.50 -23.06
CA TRP A 79 3.23 -3.99 -21.87
C TRP A 79 2.62 -5.22 -21.18
N PHE A 80 1.29 -5.25 -20.98
CA PHE A 80 0.60 -6.36 -20.28
C PHE A 80 0.07 -7.48 -21.20
N GLY A 81 0.35 -7.45 -22.51
CA GLY A 81 -0.05 -8.54 -23.40
C GLY A 81 -1.56 -8.84 -23.48
N LEU A 82 -2.44 -7.94 -23.01
CA LEU A 82 -3.89 -8.08 -23.11
C LEU A 82 -4.39 -7.74 -24.52
N ALA A 83 -4.07 -8.60 -25.49
CA ALA A 83 -4.71 -8.63 -26.79
C ALA A 83 -5.71 -9.80 -26.86
N GLY A 84 -7.00 -9.49 -26.73
CA GLY A 84 -8.07 -10.29 -27.34
C GLY A 84 -8.74 -11.36 -26.48
N VAL A 85 -9.64 -10.96 -25.57
CA VAL A 85 -10.88 -11.73 -25.34
C VAL A 85 -11.97 -11.06 -26.17
N GLN A 86 -12.12 -11.54 -27.41
CA GLN A 86 -13.29 -11.22 -28.24
C GLN A 86 -14.53 -11.84 -27.55
N PRO A 87 -15.64 -11.12 -27.35
CA PRO A 87 -16.88 -11.74 -26.95
C PRO A 87 -17.30 -12.74 -28.05
N LYS A 88 -17.52 -13.98 -27.61
CA LYS A 88 -18.03 -15.09 -28.42
C LYS A 88 -19.29 -14.64 -29.16
N GLU A 89 -19.27 -14.75 -30.48
CA GLU A 89 -20.36 -14.41 -31.40
C GLU A 89 -21.71 -14.95 -30.88
N ALA A 90 -22.67 -14.04 -30.74
CA ALA A 90 -24.06 -14.39 -30.56
C ALA A 90 -24.58 -14.98 -31.87
N VAL A 91 -25.08 -16.22 -31.79
CA VAL A 91 -25.72 -16.93 -32.89
C VAL A 91 -26.95 -16.15 -33.36
N GLU A 92 -26.95 -15.81 -34.65
CA GLU A 92 -28.05 -15.16 -35.38
C GLU A 92 -29.33 -16.01 -35.38
N VAL A 93 -30.48 -15.35 -35.19
CA VAL A 93 -31.80 -15.86 -35.56
C VAL A 93 -32.50 -14.77 -36.40
N PRO A 94 -33.09 -15.10 -37.57
CA PRO A 94 -33.31 -14.14 -38.64
C PRO A 94 -34.61 -13.32 -38.54
N ALA A 95 -34.61 -12.23 -39.32
CA ALA A 95 -35.58 -11.15 -39.38
C ALA A 95 -36.93 -11.46 -40.03
N ALA A 96 -37.94 -10.68 -39.63
CA ALA A 96 -39.05 -10.11 -40.43
C ALA A 96 -39.73 -9.04 -39.55
N SER A 97 -40.19 -7.86 -39.97
CA SER A 97 -40.29 -7.17 -41.26
C SER A 97 -40.95 -5.80 -41.03
N GLN A 98 -40.54 -4.78 -41.81
CA GLN A 98 -41.30 -3.57 -42.20
C GLN A 98 -41.66 -2.53 -41.11
N GLY A 99 -41.68 -1.21 -41.35
CA GLY A 99 -41.58 -0.45 -42.59
C GLY A 99 -41.05 0.98 -42.37
N ALA A 100 -40.90 1.66 -43.50
CA ALA A 100 -40.29 2.96 -43.71
C ALA A 100 -41.12 4.13 -43.15
N ASP A 101 -40.45 5.25 -42.82
CA ASP A 101 -40.69 6.52 -43.52
C ASP A 101 -39.56 7.53 -43.23
N GLU A 102 -39.04 8.10 -44.32
CA GLU A 102 -38.13 9.24 -44.36
C GLU A 102 -38.93 10.55 -44.25
N ALA A 103 -38.37 11.59 -43.63
CA ALA A 103 -38.39 12.96 -44.18
C ALA A 103 -37.45 13.90 -43.41
N GLN A 104 -36.52 14.47 -44.16
CA GLN A 104 -35.63 15.58 -43.81
C GLN A 104 -36.39 16.91 -43.75
N GLY A 105 -35.82 17.90 -43.05
CA GLY A 105 -36.21 19.30 -43.20
C GLY A 105 -35.50 20.25 -42.24
N ALA A 106 -34.33 20.74 -42.64
CA ALA A 106 -33.65 21.87 -42.03
C ALA A 106 -34.36 23.20 -42.37
N ASN A 107 -34.37 24.16 -41.45
CA ASN A 107 -33.96 25.54 -41.75
C ASN A 107 -33.82 26.40 -40.49
N ALA A 108 -32.93 27.38 -40.61
CA ALA A 108 -32.38 28.23 -39.59
C ALA A 108 -33.07 29.61 -39.51
N ALA A 109 -32.67 30.33 -38.45
CA ALA A 109 -32.44 31.78 -38.37
C ALA A 109 -33.62 32.72 -38.00
N ASP A 110 -33.40 33.40 -36.87
CA ASP A 110 -33.32 34.87 -36.69
C ASP A 110 -34.19 35.44 -35.57
N GLY A 111 -33.59 36.34 -34.78
CA GLY A 111 -34.35 37.26 -33.93
C GLY A 111 -33.65 37.72 -32.65
N GLN A 112 -32.85 38.78 -32.77
CA GLN A 112 -32.14 39.52 -31.71
C GLN A 112 -33.03 40.46 -30.88
N SER A 113 -32.44 40.94 -29.77
CA SER A 113 -32.70 42.16 -28.99
C SER A 113 -33.76 42.09 -27.88
N ALA A 114 -33.71 42.84 -26.78
CA ALA A 114 -32.66 43.55 -26.05
C ALA A 114 -33.31 44.08 -24.74
N ASP A 115 -32.49 44.19 -23.70
CA ASP A 115 -32.48 45.19 -22.63
C ASP A 115 -33.55 45.29 -21.51
N ALA A 116 -32.96 45.47 -20.31
CA ALA A 116 -33.36 46.29 -19.16
C ALA A 116 -34.42 45.74 -18.18
N ASN A 117 -34.36 45.96 -16.86
CA ASN A 117 -33.39 46.46 -15.89
C ASN A 117 -34.06 46.29 -14.49
N GLU A 118 -33.27 46.21 -13.43
CA GLU A 118 -33.57 46.40 -11.98
C GLU A 118 -34.53 45.46 -11.23
N SER A 119 -34.02 44.81 -10.19
CA SER A 119 -34.25 45.29 -8.81
C SER A 119 -33.39 44.53 -7.81
N ALA A 120 -32.83 45.28 -6.87
CA ALA A 120 -32.04 44.83 -5.73
C ALA A 120 -32.83 43.90 -4.78
N GLY A 121 -32.10 43.02 -4.10
CA GLY A 121 -32.60 42.17 -3.03
C GLY A 121 -31.48 41.32 -2.40
N ASP A 122 -30.81 41.90 -1.40
CA ASP A 122 -30.15 41.26 -0.26
C ASP A 122 -29.75 39.78 -0.38
N ALA A 123 -28.49 39.53 -0.76
CA ALA A 123 -27.87 38.21 -0.58
C ALA A 123 -27.24 38.12 0.82
N GLN A 124 -28.09 37.73 1.76
CA GLN A 124 -27.71 37.24 3.07
C GLN A 124 -26.82 36.01 2.87
N GLY A 125 -25.56 36.10 3.32
CA GLY A 125 -24.61 35.00 3.34
C GLY A 125 -25.15 33.85 4.19
N GLY A 126 -25.81 32.90 3.54
CA GLY A 126 -26.12 31.61 4.11
C GLY A 126 -24.86 30.77 4.10
N SER A 127 -24.24 30.63 5.26
CA SER A 127 -23.44 29.45 5.58
C SER A 127 -24.31 28.24 5.25
N GLN A 128 -24.02 27.55 4.14
CA GLN A 128 -24.54 26.21 3.91
C GLN A 128 -23.97 25.35 5.03
N ALA A 129 -24.78 25.11 6.06
CA ALA A 129 -24.59 23.99 6.94
C ALA A 129 -24.49 22.76 6.03
N ALA A 130 -23.30 22.14 5.98
CA ALA A 130 -23.10 20.89 5.26
C ALA A 130 -24.21 19.94 5.70
N ALA A 131 -24.99 19.42 4.75
CA ALA A 131 -26.01 18.45 5.06
C ALA A 131 -25.33 17.26 5.73
N SER A 132 -25.65 17.00 7.00
CA SER A 132 -25.08 15.87 7.72
C SER A 132 -25.50 14.57 7.04
N VAL A 133 -24.53 13.75 6.64
CA VAL A 133 -24.78 12.42 6.05
C VAL A 133 -25.69 11.60 6.98
N THR A 134 -26.73 10.99 6.43
CA THR A 134 -27.63 10.13 7.21
C THR A 134 -26.95 8.81 7.54
N VAL A 135 -26.98 8.40 8.81
CA VAL A 135 -26.37 7.15 9.27
C VAL A 135 -27.06 5.95 8.63
N LYS A 136 -26.27 5.03 8.07
CA LYS A 136 -26.72 3.79 7.45
C LYS A 136 -26.22 2.58 8.21
N SER A 137 -26.81 1.42 7.95
CA SER A 137 -26.55 0.19 8.72
C SER A 137 -25.20 -0.47 8.41
N ALA A 138 -24.60 -0.18 7.25
CA ALA A 138 -23.35 -0.79 6.80
C ALA A 138 -22.67 0.06 5.72
N VAL A 139 -21.37 -0.19 5.48
CA VAL A 139 -20.56 0.48 4.45
C VAL A 139 -21.21 0.38 3.06
N GLU A 140 -21.70 -0.81 2.69
CA GLU A 140 -22.40 -1.08 1.42
C GLU A 140 -23.51 -0.08 1.12
N ALA A 141 -24.27 0.34 2.13
CA ALA A 141 -25.46 1.17 1.95
C ALA A 141 -25.11 2.65 1.62
N TYR A 142 -23.89 3.10 1.91
CA TYR A 142 -23.43 4.45 1.58
C TYR A 142 -23.05 4.57 0.11
N THR A 143 -23.30 5.73 -0.48
CA THR A 143 -22.70 6.10 -1.77
C THR A 143 -21.23 6.51 -1.57
N TRP A 144 -20.46 6.54 -2.65
CA TRP A 144 -19.07 7.02 -2.60
C TRP A 144 -18.98 8.48 -2.15
N ASP A 145 -19.90 9.33 -2.60
CA ASP A 145 -19.99 10.74 -2.16
C ASP A 145 -20.24 10.88 -0.65
N GLU A 146 -21.12 10.05 -0.09
CA GLU A 146 -21.39 10.05 1.35
C GLU A 146 -20.18 9.53 2.14
N LEU A 147 -19.52 8.46 1.65
CA LEU A 147 -18.30 7.94 2.27
C LEU A 147 -17.17 8.97 2.21
N SER A 148 -17.05 9.74 1.13
CA SER A 148 -16.07 10.83 1.02
C SER A 148 -16.34 11.96 2.01
N GLN A 149 -17.62 12.34 2.20
CA GLN A 149 -18.00 13.32 3.23
C GLN A 149 -17.69 12.82 4.65
N ILE A 150 -17.99 11.56 4.94
CA ILE A 150 -17.64 10.94 6.22
C ILE A 150 -16.12 10.86 6.37
N SER A 151 -15.40 10.52 5.30
CA SER A 151 -13.94 10.51 5.28
C SER A 151 -13.35 11.88 5.59
N ALA A 152 -13.90 12.97 5.04
CA ALA A 152 -13.49 14.32 5.38
C ALA A 152 -13.67 14.64 6.88
N GLU A 153 -14.75 14.16 7.49
CA GLU A 153 -15.00 14.32 8.94
C GLU A 153 -14.01 13.49 9.77
N ILE A 154 -13.74 12.24 9.38
CA ILE A 154 -12.77 11.36 10.04
C ILE A 154 -11.35 11.93 9.92
N GLY A 155 -10.96 12.39 8.73
CA GLY A 155 -9.63 12.97 8.49
C GLY A 155 -9.42 14.33 9.14
N ALA A 156 -10.50 15.01 9.55
CA ALA A 156 -10.45 16.24 10.35
C ALA A 156 -10.40 15.98 11.87
N ALA A 157 -10.49 14.72 12.29
CA ALA A 157 -10.33 14.36 13.70
C ALA A 157 -8.91 14.66 14.18
N GLY A 158 -8.78 15.05 15.46
CA GLY A 158 -7.50 15.49 16.01
C GLY A 158 -6.45 14.38 16.17
N ASP A 159 -6.91 13.13 16.29
CA ASP A 159 -6.08 11.93 16.40
C ASP A 159 -6.87 10.68 15.97
N GLU A 160 -6.18 9.54 15.94
CA GLU A 160 -6.74 8.25 15.52
C GLU A 160 -7.90 7.78 16.41
N ALA A 161 -7.84 8.03 17.72
CA ALA A 161 -8.92 7.65 18.64
C ALA A 161 -10.19 8.48 18.35
N ALA A 162 -10.04 9.78 18.11
CA ALA A 162 -11.13 10.65 17.70
C ALA A 162 -11.68 10.24 16.32
N ALA A 163 -10.82 9.85 15.39
CA ALA A 163 -11.20 9.34 14.07
C ALA A 163 -12.10 8.09 14.19
N VAL A 164 -11.74 7.15 15.06
CA VAL A 164 -12.56 5.96 15.37
C VAL A 164 -13.91 6.34 15.99
N GLU A 165 -13.98 7.32 16.90
CA GLU A 165 -15.26 7.79 17.45
C GLU A 165 -16.17 8.43 16.39
N VAL A 166 -15.60 9.09 15.37
CA VAL A 166 -16.36 9.52 14.20
C VAL A 166 -16.86 8.31 13.40
N ALA A 167 -15.99 7.36 13.07
CA ALA A 167 -16.35 6.16 12.30
C ALA A 167 -17.48 5.34 12.96
N LYS A 168 -17.47 5.22 14.30
CA LYS A 168 -18.53 4.56 15.08
C LYS A 168 -19.90 5.18 14.87
N ARG A 169 -20.00 6.52 14.78
CA ARG A 169 -21.28 7.22 14.55
C ARG A 169 -21.92 6.84 13.21
N TYR A 170 -21.11 6.42 12.24
CA TYR A 170 -21.53 6.05 10.89
C TYR A 170 -21.59 4.54 10.67
N ASN A 171 -21.44 3.71 11.70
CA ASN A 171 -21.38 2.24 11.60
C ASN A 171 -20.31 1.75 10.61
N LEU A 172 -19.16 2.44 10.57
CA LEU A 172 -18.02 2.05 9.73
C LEU A 172 -17.04 1.12 10.44
N CYS A 173 -17.30 0.73 11.69
CA CYS A 173 -16.53 -0.21 12.49
C CYS A 173 -17.46 -0.84 13.53
N THR A 174 -16.98 -1.80 14.33
CA THR A 174 -17.78 -2.37 15.42
C THR A 174 -18.13 -1.30 16.48
N PRO A 175 -19.12 -1.53 17.36
CA PRO A 175 -19.42 -0.61 18.47
C PRO A 175 -18.22 -0.32 19.40
N GLU A 176 -17.26 -1.25 19.47
CA GLU A 176 -16.01 -1.12 20.22
C GLU A 176 -14.92 -0.35 19.45
N GLY A 177 -15.19 0.06 18.20
CA GLY A 177 -14.23 0.77 17.36
C GLY A 177 -13.29 -0.13 16.55
N LYS A 178 -13.57 -1.43 16.48
CA LYS A 178 -12.69 -2.39 15.80
C LYS A 178 -13.04 -2.61 14.34
N LEU A 179 -12.06 -3.03 13.56
CA LEU A 179 -12.24 -3.54 12.21
C LEU A 179 -12.14 -5.07 12.24
N ASP A 180 -13.28 -5.74 12.12
CA ASP A 180 -13.41 -7.21 12.16
C ASP A 180 -13.51 -7.83 10.76
N GLY A 181 -13.36 -7.00 9.74
CA GLY A 181 -13.42 -7.37 8.35
C GLY A 181 -14.82 -7.39 7.75
N THR A 182 -15.86 -7.01 8.50
CA THR A 182 -17.23 -6.94 7.95
C THR A 182 -17.55 -5.60 7.26
N GLN A 183 -16.64 -4.62 7.35
CA GLN A 183 -16.76 -3.28 6.78
C GLN A 183 -16.48 -3.27 5.27
N VAL A 184 -17.38 -3.89 4.51
CA VAL A 184 -17.21 -4.21 3.09
C VAL A 184 -18.22 -3.46 2.22
N LYS A 185 -17.77 -3.08 1.01
CA LYS A 185 -18.62 -2.53 -0.05
C LYS A 185 -18.31 -3.19 -1.39
N SER A 186 -19.33 -3.45 -2.18
CA SER A 186 -19.25 -4.07 -3.51
C SER A 186 -18.79 -3.05 -4.56
N VAL A 187 -17.97 -3.52 -5.50
CA VAL A 187 -17.47 -2.73 -6.64
C VAL A 187 -17.60 -3.56 -7.91
N THR A 188 -18.10 -2.94 -8.97
CA THR A 188 -18.13 -3.52 -10.32
C THR A 188 -17.10 -2.80 -11.17
N LEU A 189 -16.06 -3.50 -11.63
CA LEU A 189 -15.06 -2.91 -12.51
C LEU A 189 -15.62 -2.68 -13.92
N ALA A 190 -14.95 -1.84 -14.72
CA ALA A 190 -15.39 -1.49 -16.07
C ALA A 190 -15.48 -2.71 -17.02
N ASP A 191 -14.70 -3.76 -16.76
CA ASP A 191 -14.78 -5.04 -17.49
C ASP A 191 -15.93 -5.96 -17.02
N GLY A 192 -16.74 -5.53 -16.05
CA GLY A 192 -17.84 -6.29 -15.47
C GLY A 192 -17.44 -7.23 -14.33
N THR A 193 -16.16 -7.27 -13.95
CA THR A 193 -15.70 -8.05 -12.79
C THR A 193 -16.33 -7.52 -11.52
N GLN A 194 -17.00 -8.41 -10.78
CA GLN A 194 -17.49 -8.12 -9.44
C GLN A 194 -16.38 -8.36 -8.42
N THR A 195 -16.16 -7.39 -7.55
CA THR A 195 -15.26 -7.51 -6.40
C THR A 195 -15.81 -6.73 -5.22
N THR A 196 -15.06 -6.70 -4.14
CA THR A 196 -15.36 -5.93 -2.94
C THR A 196 -14.16 -5.07 -2.53
N VAL A 197 -14.42 -4.07 -1.70
CA VAL A 197 -13.40 -3.30 -1.00
C VAL A 197 -13.75 -3.26 0.47
N GLN A 198 -12.73 -3.27 1.32
CA GLN A 198 -12.83 -3.42 2.76
C GLN A 198 -12.06 -2.30 3.45
N ILE A 199 -12.67 -1.68 4.46
CA ILE A 199 -11.99 -0.65 5.26
C ILE A 199 -10.85 -1.31 6.05
N VAL A 200 -9.64 -0.74 5.93
CA VAL A 200 -8.45 -1.21 6.67
C VAL A 200 -8.00 -0.25 7.76
N GLY A 201 -8.38 1.03 7.68
CA GLY A 201 -7.97 2.01 8.68
C GLY A 201 -8.68 3.35 8.55
N PHE A 202 -8.55 4.15 9.61
CA PHE A 202 -9.09 5.50 9.71
C PHE A 202 -7.97 6.49 10.02
N ALA A 203 -7.96 7.65 9.35
CA ALA A 203 -6.98 8.71 9.56
C ALA A 203 -5.50 8.23 9.57
N HIS A 204 -5.22 7.13 8.87
CA HIS A 204 -3.91 6.46 8.90
C HIS A 204 -2.93 7.20 8.00
N ASP A 205 -3.31 7.33 6.72
CA ASP A 205 -2.48 7.89 5.68
C ASP A 205 -2.57 9.42 5.59
N ASP A 206 -1.44 10.06 5.31
CA ASP A 206 -1.38 11.49 5.02
C ASP A 206 -1.68 11.73 3.54
N LYS A 207 -2.61 12.64 3.25
CA LYS A 207 -2.86 13.11 1.88
C LYS A 207 -1.63 13.88 1.41
N THR A 208 -1.26 13.70 0.14
CA THR A 208 -0.17 14.47 -0.47
C THR A 208 -0.44 15.98 -0.44
N ALA A 209 -1.71 16.38 -0.52
CA ALA A 209 -2.12 17.79 -0.41
C ALA A 209 -2.12 18.33 1.03
N GLY A 210 -1.81 17.49 2.03
CA GLY A 210 -1.81 17.80 3.45
C GLY A 210 -3.05 17.32 4.20
N GLY A 211 -2.86 17.01 5.49
CA GLY A 211 -3.88 16.45 6.39
C GLY A 211 -4.11 14.96 6.17
N LYS A 212 -5.01 14.35 6.96
CA LYS A 212 -5.30 12.91 6.89
C LYS A 212 -6.31 12.56 5.80
N ALA A 213 -6.14 11.41 5.18
CA ALA A 213 -7.20 10.70 4.50
C ALA A 213 -8.04 9.98 5.55
N GLY A 214 -9.37 10.15 5.52
CA GLY A 214 -10.21 9.66 6.60
C GLY A 214 -10.40 8.14 6.58
N ILE A 215 -10.55 7.54 5.40
CA ILE A 215 -10.82 6.11 5.24
C ILE A 215 -9.84 5.52 4.23
N THR A 216 -9.18 4.43 4.62
CA THR A 216 -8.33 3.62 3.74
C THR A 216 -9.03 2.30 3.44
N PHE A 217 -8.99 1.87 2.17
CA PHE A 217 -9.55 0.61 1.70
C PHE A 217 -8.48 -0.33 1.13
N ILE A 218 -8.75 -1.64 1.18
CA ILE A 218 -8.09 -2.69 0.40
C ILE A 218 -9.13 -3.38 -0.48
N PHE A 219 -8.75 -3.84 -1.67
CA PHE A 219 -9.60 -4.76 -2.43
C PHE A 219 -9.74 -6.12 -1.73
N GLY A 220 -10.96 -6.63 -1.68
CA GLY A 220 -11.31 -7.91 -1.05
C GLY A 220 -10.80 -9.11 -1.85
N ASP A 221 -10.77 -9.00 -3.18
CA ASP A 221 -10.32 -10.04 -4.10
C ASP A 221 -9.14 -9.57 -4.95
N CYS A 222 -8.53 -10.51 -5.68
CA CYS A 222 -7.54 -10.20 -6.69
C CYS A 222 -8.20 -9.53 -7.90
N VAL A 223 -7.77 -8.32 -8.24
CA VAL A 223 -8.40 -7.50 -9.31
C VAL A 223 -7.65 -7.50 -10.64
N GLY A 224 -6.67 -8.39 -10.75
CA GLY A 224 -5.93 -8.68 -11.97
C GLY A 224 -4.62 -9.36 -11.64
N GLU A 225 -3.89 -9.75 -12.69
CA GLU A 225 -2.62 -10.46 -12.60
C GLU A 225 -1.61 -9.76 -13.50
N ALA A 226 -0.44 -9.48 -12.96
CA ALA A 226 0.58 -8.68 -13.64
C ALA A 226 1.95 -8.87 -12.98
N PRO A 227 3.05 -8.81 -13.75
CA PRO A 227 4.37 -8.71 -13.16
C PRO A 227 4.60 -7.35 -12.51
N MET A 228 5.48 -7.29 -11.52
CA MET A 228 5.91 -6.03 -10.93
C MET A 228 6.68 -5.18 -11.95
N ASN A 229 7.59 -5.82 -12.69
CA ASN A 229 8.42 -5.25 -13.77
C ASN A 229 8.62 -6.26 -14.93
N SER A 230 9.05 -5.86 -16.13
CA SER A 230 9.20 -6.82 -17.26
C SER A 230 10.42 -7.72 -17.17
N THR A 231 11.39 -7.33 -16.35
CA THR A 231 12.60 -8.08 -16.08
C THR A 231 12.69 -8.27 -14.58
N ASP A 232 13.36 -9.34 -14.14
CA ASP A 232 13.68 -9.54 -12.74
C ASP A 232 14.63 -8.43 -12.29
N THR A 233 14.07 -7.34 -11.75
CA THR A 233 14.81 -6.25 -11.12
C THR A 233 13.88 -5.51 -10.18
N ASN A 234 14.42 -5.08 -9.04
CA ASN A 234 13.77 -4.14 -8.13
C ASN A 234 14.51 -2.80 -8.04
N ALA A 235 15.43 -2.53 -8.97
CA ALA A 235 16.16 -1.27 -9.00
C ALA A 235 15.20 -0.07 -9.11
N GLY A 236 15.35 0.89 -8.20
CA GLY A 236 14.42 2.03 -8.05
C GLY A 236 13.15 1.70 -7.26
N GLY A 237 13.06 0.48 -6.72
CA GLY A 237 12.00 0.02 -5.82
C GLY A 237 10.58 0.24 -6.32
N TRP A 238 9.67 0.56 -5.39
CA TRP A 238 8.26 0.81 -5.72
C TRP A 238 8.09 2.01 -6.67
N GLU A 239 8.79 3.12 -6.41
CA GLU A 239 8.69 4.36 -7.18
C GLU A 239 8.92 4.16 -8.68
N ALA A 240 9.95 3.38 -9.03
CA ALA A 240 10.31 3.09 -10.42
C ALA A 240 9.57 1.88 -11.01
N SER A 241 8.75 1.17 -10.22
CA SER A 241 8.09 -0.04 -10.67
C SER A 241 7.05 0.23 -11.77
N GLN A 242 6.96 -0.69 -12.72
CA GLN A 242 5.94 -0.63 -13.77
C GLN A 242 4.54 -0.90 -13.22
N MET A 243 4.42 -1.72 -12.18
CA MET A 243 3.17 -1.91 -11.45
C MET A 243 2.60 -0.59 -10.89
N ARG A 244 3.43 0.25 -10.26
CA ARG A 244 2.98 1.55 -9.74
C ARG A 244 2.41 2.44 -10.84
N ALA A 245 3.11 2.53 -11.96
CA ALA A 245 2.68 3.30 -13.13
C ALA A 245 1.38 2.73 -13.74
N TYR A 246 1.26 1.40 -13.80
CA TYR A 246 0.08 0.71 -14.30
C TYR A 246 -1.15 0.96 -13.42
N LEU A 247 -1.02 0.80 -12.10
CA LEU A 247 -2.11 1.02 -11.15
C LEU A 247 -2.64 2.45 -11.21
N ASN A 248 -1.75 3.44 -11.26
CA ASN A 248 -2.14 4.86 -11.28
C ASN A 248 -2.44 5.39 -12.70
N GLY A 249 -2.29 4.56 -13.73
CA GLY A 249 -2.55 4.87 -15.13
C GLY A 249 -3.65 3.96 -15.70
N ASP A 250 -3.26 3.00 -16.55
CA ASP A 250 -4.19 2.17 -17.31
C ASP A 250 -5.17 1.37 -16.44
N TRP A 251 -4.72 0.80 -15.32
CA TRP A 251 -5.62 0.00 -14.49
C TRP A 251 -6.65 0.87 -13.76
N ARG A 252 -6.31 2.13 -13.44
CA ARG A 252 -7.22 3.08 -12.77
C ARG A 252 -8.52 3.29 -13.56
N THR A 253 -8.48 3.16 -14.89
CA THR A 253 -9.68 3.29 -15.74
C THR A 253 -10.68 2.14 -15.56
N GLN A 254 -10.33 1.09 -14.81
CA GLN A 254 -11.25 0.01 -14.44
C GLN A 254 -12.18 0.40 -13.29
N LEU A 255 -11.87 1.46 -12.53
CA LEU A 255 -12.70 1.88 -11.40
C LEU A 255 -14.02 2.50 -11.90
N PRO A 256 -15.14 2.29 -11.17
CA PRO A 256 -16.34 3.08 -11.34
C PRO A 256 -16.04 4.59 -11.25
N GLN A 257 -16.71 5.38 -12.08
CA GLN A 257 -16.48 6.83 -12.14
C GLN A 257 -16.74 7.53 -10.80
N ASP A 258 -17.76 7.10 -10.07
CA ASP A 258 -18.14 7.66 -8.77
C ASP A 258 -17.12 7.32 -7.66
N LEU A 259 -16.53 6.12 -7.71
CA LEU A 259 -15.40 5.76 -6.85
C LEU A 259 -14.14 6.54 -7.23
N ASP A 260 -13.76 6.55 -8.50
CA ASP A 260 -12.53 7.22 -8.95
C ASP A 260 -12.51 8.72 -8.61
N ALA A 261 -13.68 9.37 -8.68
CA ALA A 261 -13.85 10.79 -8.40
C ALA A 261 -13.56 11.16 -6.93
N VAL A 262 -13.69 10.22 -5.99
CA VAL A 262 -13.48 10.48 -4.56
C VAL A 262 -12.11 10.02 -4.06
N ILE A 263 -11.33 9.29 -4.87
CA ILE A 263 -10.00 8.84 -4.46
C ILE A 263 -9.04 10.02 -4.32
N VAL A 264 -8.36 10.07 -3.19
CA VAL A 264 -7.32 11.07 -2.89
C VAL A 264 -5.94 10.44 -2.90
N PRO A 265 -4.94 11.09 -3.52
CA PRO A 265 -3.56 10.62 -3.43
C PRO A 265 -3.01 10.80 -2.01
N VAL A 266 -2.29 9.79 -1.55
CA VAL A 266 -1.63 9.78 -0.24
C VAL A 266 -0.14 9.53 -0.37
N ASP A 267 0.57 9.95 0.66
CA ASP A 267 2.01 9.76 0.79
C ASP A 267 2.30 8.34 1.29
N LYS A 268 3.00 7.55 0.48
CA LYS A 268 3.41 6.19 0.83
C LYS A 268 4.92 6.12 0.98
N LEU A 269 5.38 5.67 2.14
CA LEU A 269 6.78 5.33 2.36
C LEU A 269 7.06 3.92 1.81
N SER A 270 8.15 3.81 1.07
CA SER A 270 8.64 2.56 0.50
C SER A 270 10.14 2.62 0.26
N ASN A 271 10.79 1.46 0.29
CA ASN A 271 12.11 1.32 -0.29
C ASN A 271 12.03 1.62 -1.81
N ASN A 272 12.61 2.74 -2.22
CA ASN A 272 12.64 3.19 -3.62
C ASN A 272 14.04 3.09 -4.24
N VAL A 273 14.90 2.24 -3.67
CA VAL A 273 16.22 1.91 -4.23
C VAL A 273 16.26 0.47 -4.74
N GLY A 274 15.63 -0.47 -4.04
CA GLY A 274 15.72 -1.91 -4.33
C GLY A 274 16.61 -2.63 -3.31
N GLU A 275 17.65 -3.32 -3.76
CA GLU A 275 18.66 -3.92 -2.87
C GLU A 275 19.39 -2.85 -2.04
N THR A 276 19.19 -2.85 -0.72
CA THR A 276 19.77 -1.87 0.22
C THR A 276 19.56 -2.28 1.68
N ASP A 277 20.49 -1.91 2.56
CA ASP A 277 20.36 -1.94 4.01
C ASP A 277 20.18 -0.52 4.61
N ALA A 278 20.09 0.51 3.76
CA ALA A 278 20.06 1.89 4.19
C ALA A 278 18.62 2.39 4.34
N VAL A 279 18.20 2.71 5.56
CA VAL A 279 16.87 3.28 5.85
C VAL A 279 16.58 4.56 5.05
N SER A 280 17.62 5.31 4.63
CA SER A 280 17.46 6.48 3.75
C SER A 280 16.94 6.17 2.35
N ALA A 281 16.93 4.90 1.94
CA ALA A 281 16.26 4.44 0.72
C ALA A 281 14.73 4.49 0.83
N VAL A 282 14.21 4.55 2.06
CA VAL A 282 12.78 4.68 2.30
C VAL A 282 12.38 6.14 2.09
N THR A 283 11.68 6.37 0.99
CA THR A 283 11.26 7.71 0.57
C THR A 283 9.79 7.70 0.16
N THR A 284 9.21 8.89 0.06
CA THR A 284 7.78 9.07 -0.15
C THR A 284 7.44 9.09 -1.64
N THR A 285 6.44 8.29 -2.03
CA THR A 285 5.69 8.46 -3.29
C THR A 285 4.32 9.07 -3.00
N SER A 286 3.73 9.73 -4.00
CA SER A 286 2.32 10.16 -3.97
C SER A 286 1.51 9.23 -4.86
N ASP A 287 0.60 8.47 -4.25
CA ASP A 287 -0.13 7.38 -4.92
C ASP A 287 -1.64 7.47 -4.64
N ALA A 288 -2.45 7.40 -5.71
CA ALA A 288 -3.90 7.23 -5.60
C ALA A 288 -4.26 5.75 -5.37
N LEU A 289 -3.49 4.85 -6.00
CA LEU A 289 -3.56 3.41 -5.84
C LEU A 289 -2.18 2.85 -5.53
N TRP A 290 -2.08 1.94 -4.56
CA TRP A 290 -0.82 1.30 -4.17
C TRP A 290 -1.02 -0.16 -3.78
N LEU A 291 0.06 -0.94 -3.78
CA LEU A 291 0.09 -2.25 -3.11
C LEU A 291 0.59 -2.09 -1.68
N PHE A 292 0.16 -2.92 -0.74
CA PHE A 292 0.54 -2.79 0.68
C PHE A 292 2.01 -3.14 0.91
N SER A 293 2.64 -2.51 1.90
CA SER A 293 3.97 -2.91 2.38
C SER A 293 3.87 -4.03 3.41
N LEU A 294 4.98 -4.73 3.68
CA LEU A 294 5.01 -5.81 4.68
C LEU A 294 4.67 -5.26 6.08
N SER A 295 5.22 -4.10 6.45
CA SER A 295 4.98 -3.48 7.75
C SER A 295 3.54 -2.98 7.92
N GLU A 296 2.89 -2.56 6.84
CA GLU A 296 1.48 -2.20 6.83
C GLU A 296 0.55 -3.39 7.08
N LEU A 297 0.94 -4.59 6.65
CA LEU A 297 0.17 -5.80 6.91
C LEU A 297 0.45 -6.37 8.30
N ALA A 298 1.72 -6.52 8.67
CA ALA A 298 2.14 -7.36 9.80
C ALA A 298 2.86 -6.59 10.92
N GLY A 299 2.97 -5.27 10.81
CA GLY A 299 3.59 -4.40 11.81
C GLY A 299 5.12 -4.43 11.79
N ALA A 300 5.72 -3.92 12.85
CA ALA A 300 7.18 -3.91 13.00
C ALA A 300 7.71 -5.32 13.29
N VAL A 301 8.94 -5.61 12.85
CA VAL A 301 9.59 -6.89 13.14
C VAL A 301 9.84 -7.02 14.66
N PRO A 302 9.38 -8.09 15.32
CA PRO A 302 9.62 -8.28 16.75
C PRO A 302 11.12 -8.43 17.05
N ALA A 303 11.62 -7.77 18.10
CA ALA A 303 13.04 -7.81 18.48
C ALA A 303 13.62 -9.22 18.70
N GLY A 304 12.78 -10.21 19.03
CA GLY A 304 13.19 -11.62 19.15
C GLY A 304 13.36 -12.36 17.82
N ARG A 305 13.14 -11.68 16.69
CA ARG A 305 13.24 -12.23 15.33
C ARG A 305 14.30 -11.53 14.47
N THR A 306 15.18 -10.73 15.08
CA THR A 306 16.25 -10.03 14.39
C THR A 306 17.61 -10.63 14.72
N GLY A 307 18.51 -10.74 13.73
CA GLY A 307 19.89 -11.18 13.98
C GLY A 307 20.59 -11.79 12.77
N GLU A 308 21.89 -12.03 12.92
CA GLU A 308 22.71 -12.68 11.89
C GLU A 308 22.15 -14.05 11.50
N GLY A 309 21.97 -14.28 10.19
CA GLY A 309 21.39 -15.52 9.66
C GLY A 309 19.86 -15.59 9.71
N CYS A 310 19.17 -14.51 10.11
CA CYS A 310 17.70 -14.41 10.05
C CYS A 310 17.19 -13.96 8.67
N GLY A 311 18.05 -13.88 7.65
CA GLY A 311 17.66 -13.57 6.29
C GLY A 311 17.03 -12.17 6.19
N LEU A 312 15.75 -12.11 5.82
CA LEU A 312 14.97 -10.85 5.71
C LEU A 312 15.04 -10.00 7.00
N PHE A 313 15.30 -10.64 8.13
CA PHE A 313 15.32 -10.02 9.44
C PHE A 313 16.73 -9.80 10.01
N GLU A 314 17.76 -9.71 9.17
CA GLU A 314 19.07 -9.24 9.60
C GLU A 314 19.06 -7.73 9.93
N GLU A 315 19.96 -7.31 10.81
CA GLU A 315 20.14 -5.91 11.18
C GLU A 315 20.45 -5.06 9.92
N GLY A 316 19.79 -3.91 9.76
CA GLY A 316 19.82 -3.07 8.56
C GLY A 316 18.60 -3.27 7.65
N TYR A 317 18.31 -4.50 7.22
CA TYR A 317 17.11 -4.76 6.39
C TYR A 317 15.82 -4.55 7.17
N VAL A 318 15.81 -4.91 8.47
CA VAL A 318 14.68 -4.65 9.36
C VAL A 318 14.36 -3.16 9.43
N ASP A 319 15.38 -2.29 9.50
CA ASP A 319 15.16 -0.85 9.56
C ASP A 319 14.52 -0.31 8.26
N VAL A 320 14.89 -0.89 7.12
CA VAL A 320 14.26 -0.58 5.82
C VAL A 320 12.81 -1.05 5.78
N LEU A 321 12.52 -2.26 6.27
CA LEU A 321 11.16 -2.83 6.29
C LEU A 321 10.24 -2.05 7.23
N ASP A 322 10.69 -1.77 8.46
CA ASP A 322 9.91 -1.10 9.50
C ASP A 322 9.64 0.37 9.16
N ALA A 323 10.51 1.01 8.38
CA ALA A 323 10.31 2.39 7.94
C ALA A 323 9.25 2.55 6.83
N ALA A 324 8.78 1.46 6.19
CA ALA A 324 7.86 1.50 5.05
C ALA A 324 6.37 1.69 5.42
N GLY A 325 6.07 2.00 6.68
CA GLY A 325 4.71 2.29 7.17
C GLY A 325 4.35 1.55 8.45
N SER A 326 3.24 1.94 9.07
CA SER A 326 2.67 1.30 10.26
C SER A 326 1.56 0.33 9.91
N GLN A 327 1.32 -0.66 10.77
CA GLN A 327 0.24 -1.63 10.56
C GLN A 327 -1.13 -0.96 10.50
N TYR A 328 -1.96 -1.34 9.53
CA TYR A 328 -3.35 -0.88 9.47
C TYR A 328 -4.22 -1.52 10.55
N GLY A 329 -5.23 -0.78 11.01
CA GLY A 329 -6.13 -1.18 12.10
C GLY A 329 -6.79 -2.54 11.90
N LEU A 330 -7.30 -2.84 10.70
CA LEU A 330 -7.88 -4.14 10.38
C LEU A 330 -6.90 -5.29 10.64
N PHE A 331 -5.66 -5.16 10.17
CA PHE A 331 -4.70 -6.25 10.31
C PHE A 331 -4.27 -6.41 11.78
N CYS A 332 -4.14 -5.32 12.52
CA CYS A 332 -3.91 -5.36 13.97
C CYS A 332 -5.08 -6.04 14.71
N ASP A 333 -6.32 -5.64 14.44
CA ASP A 333 -7.53 -6.19 15.10
C ASP A 333 -7.75 -7.67 14.76
N MET A 334 -7.38 -8.09 13.56
CA MET A 334 -7.44 -9.47 13.09
C MET A 334 -6.22 -10.31 13.49
N GLY A 335 -5.26 -9.74 14.22
CA GLY A 335 -4.12 -10.46 14.78
C GLY A 335 -3.03 -10.84 13.78
N VAL A 336 -2.95 -10.14 12.64
CA VAL A 336 -1.88 -10.32 11.65
C VAL A 336 -0.55 -9.88 12.25
N GLY A 337 0.52 -10.64 12.01
CA GLY A 337 1.85 -10.30 12.51
C GLY A 337 2.96 -11.09 11.84
N MET A 338 4.22 -10.77 12.16
CA MET A 338 5.45 -11.36 11.57
C MET A 338 5.75 -12.81 12.02
N GLY A 339 4.71 -13.59 12.31
CA GLY A 339 4.79 -14.92 12.91
C GLY A 339 5.01 -16.06 11.93
N ASN A 340 4.91 -15.83 10.62
CA ASN A 340 4.76 -16.89 9.61
C ASN A 340 3.58 -17.80 9.98
N SER A 341 2.40 -17.19 10.14
CA SER A 341 1.13 -17.85 10.45
C SER A 341 0.07 -17.48 9.43
N GLU A 342 -0.93 -18.35 9.29
CA GLU A 342 -2.10 -18.11 8.43
C GLU A 342 -2.92 -16.92 8.93
N ASN A 343 -3.32 -16.05 8.00
CA ASN A 343 -4.21 -14.93 8.28
C ASN A 343 -5.38 -14.96 7.29
N ALA A 344 -6.56 -15.34 7.77
CA ALA A 344 -7.74 -15.50 6.92
C ALA A 344 -8.11 -14.20 6.17
N CYS A 345 -7.88 -13.03 6.76
CA CYS A 345 -8.13 -11.73 6.15
C CYS A 345 -7.17 -11.38 4.99
N LEU A 346 -6.05 -12.11 4.86
CA LEU A 346 -5.07 -11.96 3.76
C LEU A 346 -5.22 -13.02 2.67
N VAL A 347 -6.12 -14.00 2.86
CA VAL A 347 -6.46 -14.96 1.82
C VAL A 347 -7.31 -14.24 0.78
N LYS A 348 -6.78 -14.11 -0.44
CA LYS A 348 -7.42 -13.43 -1.56
C LYS A 348 -7.76 -14.47 -2.61
N THR A 349 -9.03 -14.58 -2.97
CA THR A 349 -9.51 -15.64 -3.87
C THR A 349 -9.67 -15.11 -5.29
N ARG A 350 -9.17 -15.89 -6.25
CA ARG A 350 -9.73 -16.04 -7.60
C ARG A 350 -9.70 -17.52 -7.91
N THR A 351 -10.80 -18.04 -8.45
CA THR A 351 -10.96 -19.37 -9.07
C THR A 351 -9.80 -20.36 -8.90
N ASP A 352 -10.06 -21.43 -8.14
CA ASP A 352 -9.50 -22.79 -8.17
C ASP A 352 -7.96 -22.98 -8.28
N THR A 353 -7.15 -21.93 -8.18
CA THR A 353 -5.70 -21.98 -8.44
C THR A 353 -4.90 -21.23 -7.37
N TYR A 354 -3.65 -21.66 -7.20
CA TYR A 354 -2.70 -21.07 -6.27
C TYR A 354 -2.52 -19.59 -6.56
N ALA A 355 -2.90 -18.72 -5.62
CA ALA A 355 -2.83 -17.27 -5.78
C ALA A 355 -1.78 -16.66 -4.84
N PHE A 356 -0.71 -16.12 -5.41
CA PHE A 356 0.17 -15.17 -4.71
C PHE A 356 -0.21 -13.75 -5.12
N TRP A 357 -0.16 -12.79 -4.20
CA TRP A 357 -0.37 -11.39 -4.52
C TRP A 357 0.76 -10.50 -4.03
N TRP A 358 1.04 -9.45 -4.81
CA TRP A 358 2.20 -8.61 -4.65
C TRP A 358 2.11 -7.66 -3.44
N LEU A 359 3.25 -7.46 -2.78
CA LEU A 359 3.50 -6.30 -1.92
C LEU A 359 4.38 -5.29 -2.66
N ARG A 360 4.23 -4.00 -2.33
CA ARG A 360 5.17 -2.98 -2.86
C ARG A 360 6.57 -3.04 -2.23
N THR A 361 6.75 -3.92 -1.25
CA THR A 361 8.03 -4.07 -0.54
C THR A 361 9.05 -4.72 -1.46
N SER A 362 10.04 -3.95 -1.90
CA SER A 362 11.22 -4.50 -2.58
C SER A 362 12.01 -5.38 -1.60
N GLU A 363 12.48 -6.53 -2.07
CA GLU A 363 13.37 -7.38 -1.28
C GLU A 363 14.71 -6.65 -1.05
N PRO A 364 15.02 -6.25 0.19
CA PRO A 364 16.19 -5.39 0.43
C PRO A 364 17.52 -6.12 0.30
N ARG A 365 17.52 -7.46 0.30
CA ARG A 365 18.72 -8.31 0.20
C ARG A 365 19.08 -8.73 -1.21
N ASP A 366 18.17 -8.54 -2.15
CA ASP A 366 18.28 -9.10 -3.49
C ASP A 366 17.71 -8.15 -4.53
N GLY A 367 18.50 -7.83 -5.56
CA GLY A 367 18.16 -6.88 -6.61
C GLY A 367 17.07 -7.33 -7.59
N TYR A 368 16.48 -8.52 -7.44
CA TYR A 368 15.57 -9.14 -8.42
C TYR A 368 14.11 -9.19 -7.98
N CYS A 369 13.83 -9.15 -6.68
CA CYS A 369 12.54 -9.61 -6.14
C CYS A 369 11.74 -8.52 -5.41
N PHE A 370 10.43 -8.78 -5.32
CA PHE A 370 9.49 -8.09 -4.42
C PHE A 370 8.80 -9.12 -3.54
N LEU A 371 8.39 -8.70 -2.34
CA LEU A 371 7.68 -9.57 -1.42
C LEU A 371 6.25 -9.83 -1.93
N ARG A 372 5.68 -10.93 -1.46
CA ARG A 372 4.30 -11.33 -1.75
C ARG A 372 3.63 -11.87 -0.50
N VAL A 373 2.33 -12.11 -0.62
CA VAL A 373 1.54 -12.92 0.31
C VAL A 373 1.07 -14.15 -0.46
N ASP A 374 1.05 -15.30 0.23
CA ASP A 374 0.62 -16.56 -0.38
C ASP A 374 -0.89 -16.80 -0.24
N GLN A 375 -1.35 -17.89 -0.87
CA GLN A 375 -2.74 -18.30 -0.87
C GLN A 375 -3.31 -18.63 0.52
N HIS A 376 -2.46 -18.85 1.52
CA HIS A 376 -2.84 -19.14 2.89
C HIS A 376 -2.79 -17.89 3.78
N GLY A 377 -2.41 -16.73 3.21
CA GLY A 377 -2.32 -15.47 3.92
C GLY A 377 -1.13 -15.37 4.87
N TYR A 378 -0.03 -16.10 4.62
CA TYR A 378 1.16 -16.03 5.49
C TYR A 378 1.84 -14.66 5.39
N THR A 379 2.30 -14.15 6.55
CA THR A 379 3.14 -12.95 6.63
C THR A 379 4.35 -13.14 7.56
N PRO A 380 5.59 -12.83 7.08
CA PRO A 380 5.93 -12.77 5.65
C PRO A 380 5.75 -14.14 4.99
N SER A 381 5.37 -14.21 3.70
CA SER A 381 5.33 -15.51 2.98
C SER A 381 6.60 -15.76 2.16
N GLY A 382 7.10 -14.75 1.43
CA GLY A 382 8.30 -14.86 0.60
C GLY A 382 8.42 -13.74 -0.43
N SER A 383 9.35 -13.89 -1.37
CA SER A 383 9.63 -12.95 -2.47
C SER A 383 9.66 -13.66 -3.83
N ASP A 384 9.13 -13.03 -4.87
CA ASP A 384 9.20 -13.54 -6.25
C ASP A 384 9.95 -12.56 -7.14
N GLY A 385 10.54 -13.10 -8.22
CA GLY A 385 11.20 -12.30 -9.25
C GLY A 385 10.23 -11.29 -9.84
N ALA A 386 10.69 -10.06 -10.05
CA ALA A 386 9.81 -8.96 -10.46
C ALA A 386 9.06 -9.22 -11.79
N SER A 387 9.56 -10.14 -12.64
CA SER A 387 8.91 -10.53 -13.90
C SER A 387 7.89 -11.67 -13.78
N CYS A 388 7.76 -12.28 -12.61
CA CYS A 388 6.72 -13.29 -12.36
C CYS A 388 5.33 -12.66 -12.40
N ALA A 389 4.34 -13.36 -12.94
CA ALA A 389 2.96 -12.93 -12.85
C ALA A 389 2.41 -13.29 -11.46
N ASN A 390 2.01 -12.28 -10.68
CA ASN A 390 1.27 -12.46 -9.44
C ASN A 390 0.04 -11.53 -9.44
N TYR A 391 -0.88 -11.80 -8.52
CA TYR A 391 -2.11 -11.05 -8.42
C TYR A 391 -1.91 -9.67 -7.77
N MET A 392 -2.80 -8.74 -8.15
CA MET A 392 -2.85 -7.39 -7.63
C MET A 392 -3.98 -7.24 -6.63
N VAL A 393 -3.68 -6.65 -5.48
CA VAL A 393 -4.65 -6.32 -4.43
C VAL A 393 -4.34 -4.89 -3.95
N PRO A 394 -4.79 -3.87 -4.71
CA PRO A 394 -4.47 -2.50 -4.39
C PRO A 394 -5.25 -1.98 -3.18
N GLY A 395 -4.74 -0.91 -2.58
CA GLY A 395 -5.45 -0.05 -1.65
C GLY A 395 -5.61 1.36 -2.21
N PHE A 396 -6.54 2.11 -1.62
CA PHE A 396 -6.80 3.52 -1.93
C PHE A 396 -7.35 4.24 -0.70
N CYS A 397 -7.29 5.57 -0.73
CA CYS A 397 -7.88 6.46 0.25
C CYS A 397 -8.95 7.34 -0.40
N ILE A 398 -9.95 7.74 0.39
CA ILE A 398 -10.98 8.73 0.01
C ILE A 398 -11.09 9.86 1.03
#